data_AF-A0A800CN47-F1
#
_entry.id   AF-A0A800CN47-F1
#
_cell.length_a   1.000
_cell.length_b   1.000
_cell.length_c   1.000
_cell.angle_alpha   90.00
_cell.angle_beta   90.00
_cell.angle_gamma   90.00
#
_symmetry.space_group_name_H-M   'P 1'
#
loop_
_entity.id
_entity.type
_entity.pdbx_description
1 polymer ?
#
loop_
_entity_poly.entity_id
_entity_poly.type
_entity_poly.pdbx_seq_one_letter_code
_entity_poly.pdbx_strand_id
1 'polypeptide(L)'
;MRFHRRGSISFISLLLTLSFAGCYWTKLLVGPNWSENYALQSAGATASVPAINDGKYDTYGVVQPGDKPRTFTITLPRPREIRRIVIYNGNLYWFDIKFWDDRSKTWRTAVVVRRRKRSAFRGAQEKYDFRQVRFTTDKILIYVRKTVNDGVIERVNPRPGDKVIGRTFKRIFDTPIQVYRILVEKPAYVREVELYGLAGRE
;
A
#
# COMPACT_ATOMS: atom_id res chain seq x y z
N MET A 1 -7.68 72.60 25.57
CA MET A 1 -7.64 71.68 24.39
C MET A 1 -6.17 71.41 24.08
N ARG A 2 -5.63 70.21 23.85
CA ARG A 2 -6.14 68.85 23.61
C ARG A 2 -5.06 67.86 24.07
N PHE A 3 -5.50 66.77 24.70
CA PHE A 3 -4.71 65.60 25.09
C PHE A 3 -4.03 64.93 23.88
N HIS A 4 -2.72 64.69 23.93
CA HIS A 4 -2.04 63.79 23.00
C HIS A 4 -2.02 62.36 23.56
N ARG A 5 -2.92 61.52 23.05
CA ARG A 5 -2.93 60.06 23.24
C ARG A 5 -1.68 59.44 22.60
N ARG A 6 -0.69 59.03 23.40
CA ARG A 6 0.39 58.12 23.00
C ARG A 6 0.24 56.83 23.81
N GLY A 7 -0.53 55.87 23.30
CA GLY A 7 -0.74 54.61 24.04
C GLY A 7 -1.37 53.45 23.28
N SER A 8 -1.51 53.52 21.96
CA SER A 8 -2.32 52.53 21.23
C SER A 8 -1.60 51.79 20.11
N ILE A 9 -0.42 52.26 19.67
CA ILE A 9 0.28 51.65 18.53
C ILE A 9 1.07 50.39 18.95
N SER A 10 1.55 50.34 20.20
CA SER A 10 2.37 49.22 20.70
C SER A 10 1.58 47.93 20.98
N PHE A 11 0.30 48.05 21.30
CA PHE A 11 -0.56 46.88 21.58
C PHE A 11 -1.05 46.18 20.30
N ILE A 12 -1.31 46.96 19.24
CA ILE A 12 -1.79 46.42 17.96
C ILE A 12 -0.69 45.60 17.27
N SER A 13 0.57 46.04 17.36
CA SER A 13 1.71 45.30 16.80
C SER A 13 1.99 43.98 17.53
N LEU A 14 1.69 43.88 18.82
CA LEU A 14 1.86 42.65 19.61
C LEU A 14 0.73 41.63 19.35
N LEU A 15 -0.50 42.10 19.14
CA LEU A 15 -1.65 41.25 18.78
C LEU A 15 -1.53 40.67 17.37
N LEU A 16 -0.94 41.41 16.42
CA LEU A 16 -0.70 40.94 15.06
C LEU A 16 0.39 39.85 14.99
N THR A 17 1.44 39.91 15.81
CA THR A 17 2.48 38.86 15.84
C THR A 17 2.00 37.55 16.47
N LEU A 18 1.14 37.62 17.49
CA LEU A 18 0.49 36.43 18.09
C LEU A 18 -0.49 35.74 17.12
N SER A 19 -1.13 36.50 16.24
CA SER A 19 -2.09 35.98 15.25
C SER A 19 -1.41 35.17 14.14
N PHE A 20 -0.22 35.59 13.70
CA PHE A 20 0.57 34.86 12.70
C PHE A 20 1.30 33.63 13.27
N ALA A 21 1.66 33.67 14.56
CA ALA A 21 2.21 32.48 15.24
C ALA A 21 1.14 31.38 15.38
N GLY A 22 -0.10 31.72 15.74
CA GLY A 22 -1.18 30.75 15.98
C GLY A 22 -1.49 29.83 14.78
N CYS A 23 -1.40 30.34 13.55
CA CYS A 23 -1.58 29.53 12.33
C CYS A 23 -0.41 28.58 12.02
N TYR A 24 0.79 28.86 12.51
CA TYR A 24 1.96 27.99 12.31
C TYR A 24 1.94 26.81 13.30
N TRP A 25 1.56 27.07 14.56
CA TRP A 25 1.44 26.03 15.60
C TRP A 25 0.26 25.10 15.39
N THR A 26 -0.84 25.58 14.81
CA THR A 26 -2.01 24.73 14.50
C THR A 26 -1.71 23.67 13.44
N LYS A 27 -0.79 23.91 12.49
CA LYS A 27 -0.35 22.86 11.55
C LYS A 27 0.46 21.74 12.21
N LEU A 28 1.12 22.04 13.34
CA LEU A 28 1.85 21.07 14.17
C LEU A 28 0.93 20.26 15.11
N LEU A 29 -0.30 20.74 15.32
CA LEU A 29 -1.28 20.17 16.26
C LEU A 29 -2.48 19.48 15.58
N VAL A 30 -2.61 19.55 14.25
CA VAL A 30 -3.75 19.01 13.50
C VAL A 30 -3.32 17.83 12.62
N GLY A 31 -3.00 16.70 13.27
CA GLY A 31 -2.76 15.41 12.62
C GLY A 31 -1.73 14.55 13.37
N PRO A 32 -1.78 13.20 13.23
CA PRO A 32 -0.72 12.36 13.78
C PRO A 32 0.61 12.71 13.09
N ASN A 33 1.61 13.13 13.86
CA ASN A 33 2.98 13.23 13.39
C ASN A 33 3.48 11.80 13.12
N TRP A 34 3.80 11.52 11.85
CA TRP A 34 4.31 10.22 11.42
C TRP A 34 5.81 10.12 11.69
N SER A 35 6.29 8.92 11.97
CA SER A 35 7.73 8.64 11.99
C SER A 35 8.36 8.83 10.61
N GLU A 36 9.68 8.69 10.53
CA GLU A 36 10.35 8.41 9.25
C GLU A 36 9.88 7.06 8.67
N ASN A 37 10.15 6.84 7.38
CA ASN A 37 9.79 5.60 6.70
C ASN A 37 10.69 4.45 7.17
N TYR A 38 10.15 3.55 7.98
CA TYR A 38 10.85 2.38 8.50
C TYR A 38 11.23 1.38 7.41
N ALA A 39 10.56 1.40 6.26
CA ALA A 39 10.83 0.45 5.18
C ALA A 39 12.07 0.81 4.37
N LEU A 40 12.56 2.04 4.42
CA LEU A 40 13.70 2.47 3.60
C LEU A 40 14.93 1.61 3.85
N GLN A 41 15.63 1.28 2.77
CA GLN A 41 16.91 0.59 2.87
C GLN A 41 17.93 1.38 3.70
N SER A 42 17.92 2.72 3.59
CA SER A 42 18.76 3.61 4.41
C SER A 42 18.47 3.52 5.92
N ALA A 43 17.28 3.07 6.31
CA ALA A 43 16.91 2.80 7.70
C ALA A 43 17.27 1.38 8.16
N GLY A 44 17.96 0.60 7.32
CA GLY A 44 18.41 -0.77 7.62
C GLY A 44 17.39 -1.87 7.30
N ALA A 45 16.28 -1.53 6.63
CA ALA A 45 15.31 -2.53 6.19
C ALA A 45 15.76 -3.24 4.90
N THR A 46 15.36 -4.49 4.76
CA THR A 46 15.64 -5.31 3.57
C THR A 46 14.34 -5.71 2.87
N ALA A 47 14.37 -5.82 1.55
CA ALA A 47 13.23 -6.25 0.76
C ALA A 47 13.56 -7.48 -0.09
N SER A 48 12.54 -8.28 -0.41
CA SER A 48 12.68 -9.40 -1.36
C SER A 48 13.06 -8.94 -2.77
N VAL A 49 12.73 -7.68 -3.11
CA VAL A 49 13.18 -6.98 -4.31
C VAL A 49 13.59 -5.58 -3.89
N PRO A 50 14.87 -5.16 -4.01
CA PRO A 50 15.33 -3.87 -3.47
C PRO A 50 14.58 -2.64 -4.00
N ALA A 51 14.13 -2.70 -5.25
CA ALA A 51 13.39 -1.62 -5.91
C ALA A 51 12.00 -1.31 -5.30
N ILE A 52 11.59 -1.95 -4.19
CA ILE A 52 10.35 -1.58 -3.48
C ILE A 52 10.62 -0.79 -2.19
N ASN A 53 11.89 -0.57 -1.84
CA ASN A 53 12.29 0.15 -0.65
C ASN A 53 13.60 0.96 -0.80
N ASP A 54 13.98 1.27 -2.04
CA ASP A 54 15.19 2.02 -2.36
C ASP A 54 14.97 3.55 -2.31
N GLY A 55 13.72 3.98 -2.05
CA GLY A 55 13.32 5.38 -1.99
C GLY A 55 13.12 6.05 -3.36
N LYS A 56 13.13 5.28 -4.46
CA LYS A 56 13.00 5.80 -5.83
C LYS A 56 11.65 5.40 -6.42
N TYR A 57 10.78 6.39 -6.65
CA TYR A 57 9.42 6.13 -7.15
C TYR A 57 9.34 5.77 -8.65
N ASP A 58 10.44 5.84 -9.39
CA ASP A 58 10.54 5.51 -10.82
C ASP A 58 11.05 4.07 -11.08
N THR A 59 11.49 3.37 -10.04
CA THR A 59 11.88 1.95 -10.13
C THR A 59 10.67 1.04 -9.90
N TYR A 60 10.81 -0.23 -10.32
CA TYR A 60 9.77 -1.24 -10.13
C TYR A 60 10.39 -2.52 -9.60
N GLY A 61 9.90 -2.96 -8.44
CA GLY A 61 10.02 -4.35 -8.03
C GLY A 61 9.12 -5.24 -8.88
N VAL A 62 9.71 -6.29 -9.45
CA VAL A 62 9.02 -7.25 -10.32
C VAL A 62 9.04 -8.63 -9.70
N VAL A 63 7.87 -9.29 -9.65
CA VAL A 63 7.78 -10.72 -9.33
C VAL A 63 7.08 -11.44 -10.47
N GLN A 64 7.78 -12.42 -11.04
CA GLN A 64 7.28 -13.24 -12.14
C GLN A 64 6.19 -14.21 -11.66
N PRO A 65 5.19 -14.52 -12.49
CA PRO A 65 4.23 -15.58 -12.18
C PRO A 65 4.93 -16.96 -12.24
N GLY A 66 4.42 -17.93 -11.49
CA GLY A 66 4.96 -19.29 -11.48
C GLY A 66 4.27 -20.18 -10.43
N ASP A 67 4.93 -21.26 -10.04
CA ASP A 67 4.42 -22.21 -9.05
C ASP A 67 4.34 -21.60 -7.64
N LYS A 68 5.21 -20.62 -7.36
CA LYS A 68 5.19 -19.87 -6.11
C LYS A 68 4.22 -18.67 -6.22
N PRO A 69 3.51 -18.32 -5.15
CA PRO A 69 2.70 -17.10 -5.13
C PRO A 69 3.54 -15.85 -5.40
N ARG A 70 2.94 -14.87 -6.07
CA ARG A 70 3.56 -13.55 -6.29
C ARG A 70 3.57 -12.79 -4.97
N THR A 71 4.74 -12.64 -4.36
CA THR A 71 4.89 -12.01 -3.04
C THR A 71 6.02 -11.00 -2.99
N PHE A 72 5.79 -9.89 -2.29
CA PHE A 72 6.83 -8.94 -1.90
C PHE A 72 6.96 -8.93 -0.38
N THR A 73 8.18 -8.98 0.14
CA THR A 73 8.45 -9.01 1.58
C THR A 73 9.35 -7.84 1.95
N ILE A 74 9.08 -7.21 3.09
CA ILE A 74 9.96 -6.24 3.75
C ILE A 74 10.25 -6.73 5.15
N THR A 75 11.54 -6.74 5.52
CA THR A 75 12.04 -7.09 6.85
C THR A 75 12.72 -5.87 7.45
N LEU A 76 12.22 -5.43 8.59
CA LEU A 76 12.76 -4.35 9.41
C LEU A 76 13.90 -4.89 10.29
N PRO A 77 14.87 -4.05 10.66
CA PRO A 77 16.00 -4.47 11.51
C PRO A 77 15.57 -4.81 12.95
N ARG A 78 14.44 -4.25 13.40
CA ARG A 78 13.81 -4.56 14.68
C ARG A 78 12.29 -4.49 14.56
N PRO A 79 11.52 -5.18 15.41
CA PRO A 79 10.07 -5.02 15.46
C PRO A 79 9.69 -3.55 15.69
N ARG A 80 8.79 -3.01 14.87
CA ARG A 80 8.25 -1.65 15.00
C ARG A 80 6.74 -1.69 15.05
N GLU A 81 6.15 -0.74 15.77
CA GLU A 81 4.72 -0.51 15.73
C GLU A 81 4.33 0.22 14.43
N ILE A 82 3.55 -0.46 13.59
CA ILE A 82 3.09 0.05 12.31
C ILE A 82 1.69 0.63 12.48
N ARG A 83 1.53 1.87 12.00
CA ARG A 83 0.31 2.67 12.06
C ARG A 83 -0.18 3.12 10.70
N ARG A 84 0.73 3.23 9.74
CA ARG A 84 0.42 3.57 8.36
C ARG A 84 1.27 2.78 7.38
N ILE A 85 0.63 2.34 6.31
CA ILE A 85 1.28 1.64 5.19
C ILE A 85 0.93 2.38 3.92
N VAL A 86 1.92 2.69 3.10
CA VAL A 86 1.74 3.27 1.78
C VAL A 86 2.33 2.32 0.75
N ILE A 87 1.59 2.05 -0.33
CA ILE A 87 2.07 1.26 -1.46
C ILE A 87 1.91 2.09 -2.72
N TYR A 88 3.03 2.40 -3.36
CA TYR A 88 3.06 2.92 -4.73
C TYR A 88 2.99 1.73 -5.66
N ASN A 89 1.86 1.63 -6.35
CA ASN A 89 1.44 0.45 -7.05
C ASN A 89 1.81 0.54 -8.53
N GLY A 90 2.38 -0.53 -9.08
CA GLY A 90 2.52 -0.68 -10.52
C GLY A 90 1.26 -1.25 -11.16
N ASN A 91 0.81 -2.43 -10.72
CA ASN A 91 -0.30 -3.12 -11.38
C ASN A 91 -1.17 -4.01 -10.48
N LEU A 92 -1.01 -3.96 -9.17
CA LEU A 92 -1.79 -4.78 -8.24
C LEU A 92 -3.28 -4.42 -8.32
N TYR A 93 -4.13 -5.45 -8.29
CA TYR A 93 -5.59 -5.31 -8.39
C TYR A 93 -6.32 -5.97 -7.21
N TRP A 94 -5.84 -7.13 -6.78
CA TRP A 94 -6.28 -7.82 -5.58
C TRP A 94 -5.07 -8.39 -4.87
N PHE A 95 -4.87 -7.97 -3.62
CA PHE A 95 -3.77 -8.44 -2.79
C PHE A 95 -4.12 -8.31 -1.31
N ASP A 96 -3.37 -9.05 -0.49
CA ASP A 96 -3.44 -8.96 0.96
C ASP A 96 -2.13 -8.36 1.47
N ILE A 97 -2.20 -7.52 2.49
CA ILE A 97 -1.04 -7.12 3.28
C ILE A 97 -1.07 -7.93 4.56
N LYS A 98 0.00 -8.67 4.82
CA LYS A 98 0.17 -9.54 5.98
C LYS A 98 1.37 -9.07 6.80
N PHE A 99 1.34 -9.35 8.09
CA PHE A 99 2.44 -9.11 9.00
C PHE A 99 2.79 -10.41 9.73
N TRP A 100 4.06 -10.53 10.13
CA TRP A 100 4.50 -11.64 10.96
C TRP A 100 4.14 -11.32 12.42
N ASP A 101 3.28 -12.15 13.01
CA ASP A 101 2.95 -12.08 14.44
C ASP A 101 3.92 -12.99 15.19
N ASP A 102 4.86 -12.38 15.90
CA ASP A 102 5.91 -13.13 16.59
C ASP A 102 5.38 -13.98 17.75
N ARG A 103 4.22 -13.62 18.33
CA ARG A 103 3.62 -14.41 19.42
C ARG A 103 3.04 -15.71 18.91
N SER A 104 2.30 -15.64 17.80
CA SER A 104 1.66 -16.81 17.19
C SER A 104 2.52 -17.48 16.11
N LYS A 105 3.73 -16.97 15.86
CA LYS A 105 4.68 -17.44 14.82
C LYS A 105 4.00 -17.70 13.47
N THR A 106 3.11 -16.80 13.08
CA THR A 106 2.24 -16.96 11.91
C THR A 106 2.01 -15.64 11.19
N TRP A 107 1.75 -15.72 9.89
CA TRP A 107 1.34 -14.57 9.09
C TRP A 107 -0.12 -14.22 9.35
N ARG A 108 -0.37 -13.01 9.83
CA ARG A 108 -1.73 -12.47 10.03
C ARG A 108 -2.02 -11.40 8.99
N THR A 109 -3.28 -11.32 8.55
CA THR A 109 -3.69 -10.33 7.54
C THR A 109 -4.00 -9.00 8.22
N ALA A 110 -3.32 -7.93 7.80
CA ALA A 110 -3.61 -6.55 8.21
C ALA A 110 -4.66 -5.89 7.31
N VAL A 111 -4.54 -6.07 5.99
CA VAL A 111 -5.40 -5.42 5.00
C VAL A 111 -5.72 -6.40 3.87
N VAL A 112 -6.95 -6.35 3.37
CA VAL A 112 -7.36 -7.04 2.14
C VAL A 112 -7.85 -5.99 1.14
N VAL A 113 -7.19 -5.92 -0.01
CA VAL A 113 -7.59 -5.02 -1.09
C VAL A 113 -8.28 -5.82 -2.17
N ARG A 114 -9.58 -5.58 -2.38
CA ARG A 114 -10.35 -6.21 -3.45
C ARG A 114 -11.13 -5.15 -4.22
N ARG A 115 -10.58 -4.68 -5.34
CA ARG A 115 -11.31 -3.71 -6.17
C ARG A 115 -12.50 -4.39 -6.87
N ARG A 116 -13.69 -3.80 -6.72
CA ARG A 116 -14.87 -4.21 -7.50
C ARG A 116 -14.67 -3.79 -8.96
N LYS A 117 -15.00 -4.67 -9.91
CA LYS A 117 -14.87 -4.48 -11.37
C LYS A 117 -15.59 -3.23 -11.93
N ARG A 118 -16.38 -2.50 -11.13
CA ARG A 118 -17.24 -1.38 -11.55
C ARG A 118 -16.53 -0.03 -11.68
N SER A 119 -15.25 0.08 -11.33
CA SER A 119 -14.54 1.34 -11.57
C SER A 119 -14.30 1.48 -13.08
N ALA A 120 -14.81 2.56 -13.69
CA ALA A 120 -14.69 2.85 -15.12
C ALA A 120 -13.23 2.95 -15.60
N PHE A 121 -12.28 3.07 -14.65
CA PHE A 121 -10.86 3.06 -14.91
C PHE A 121 -10.34 1.62 -14.98
N ARG A 122 -10.02 1.17 -16.20
CA ARG A 122 -9.34 -0.11 -16.48
C ARG A 122 -7.90 -0.18 -15.93
N GLY A 123 -7.38 0.92 -15.39
CA GLY A 123 -6.02 1.02 -14.85
C GLY A 123 -5.90 0.58 -13.38
N ALA A 124 -4.69 0.21 -12.99
CA ALA A 124 -4.35 -0.01 -11.59
C ALA A 124 -4.43 1.31 -10.81
N GLN A 125 -4.88 1.26 -9.55
CA GLN A 125 -4.83 2.43 -8.68
C GLN A 125 -3.36 2.70 -8.35
N GLU A 126 -2.85 3.90 -8.61
CA GLU A 126 -1.41 4.21 -8.51
C GLU A 126 -0.87 4.18 -7.08
N LYS A 127 -1.72 4.46 -6.09
CA LYS A 127 -1.30 4.57 -4.68
C LYS A 127 -2.36 4.04 -3.74
N TYR A 128 -1.95 3.25 -2.76
CA TYR A 128 -2.76 2.85 -1.61
C TYR A 128 -2.17 3.45 -0.33
N ASP A 129 -2.98 4.13 0.48
CA ASP A 129 -2.56 4.74 1.75
C ASP A 129 -3.49 4.27 2.87
N PHE A 130 -3.00 3.40 3.75
CA PHE A 130 -3.73 2.81 4.86
C PHE A 130 -3.29 3.43 6.17
N ARG A 131 -4.06 4.38 6.72
CA ARG A 131 -3.66 5.20 7.90
C ARG A 131 -4.14 4.70 9.27
N GLN A 132 -4.87 3.59 9.30
CA GLN A 132 -5.53 3.07 10.52
C GLN A 132 -5.14 1.63 10.83
N VAL A 133 -3.99 1.16 10.32
CA VAL A 133 -3.48 -0.15 10.71
C VAL A 133 -2.85 -0.07 12.10
N ARG A 134 -2.84 -1.17 12.85
CA ARG A 134 -2.25 -1.19 14.20
C ARG A 134 -1.75 -2.59 14.53
N PHE A 135 -0.44 -2.78 14.40
CA PHE A 135 0.24 -4.03 14.78
C PHE A 135 1.73 -3.76 14.99
N THR A 136 2.41 -4.64 15.72
CA THR A 136 3.87 -4.61 15.88
C THR A 136 4.45 -5.78 15.12
N THR A 137 5.43 -5.53 14.26
CA THR A 137 6.08 -6.59 13.47
C THR A 137 7.47 -6.14 13.03
N ASP A 138 8.32 -7.10 12.72
CA ASP A 138 9.56 -6.92 11.97
C ASP A 138 9.38 -7.28 10.49
N LYS A 139 8.27 -7.90 10.07
CA LYS A 139 8.10 -8.37 8.68
C LYS A 139 6.71 -8.10 8.13
N ILE A 140 6.66 -7.58 6.92
CA ILE A 140 5.43 -7.41 6.14
C ILE A 140 5.54 -8.18 4.83
N LEU A 141 4.43 -8.77 4.41
CA LEU A 141 4.28 -9.54 3.19
C LEU A 141 3.08 -9.01 2.40
N ILE A 142 3.32 -8.57 1.18
CA ILE A 142 2.28 -8.27 0.19
C ILE A 142 2.06 -9.55 -0.63
N TYR A 143 0.90 -10.18 -0.44
CA TYR A 143 0.51 -11.39 -1.15
C TYR A 143 -0.41 -11.03 -2.33
N VAL A 144 0.11 -11.13 -3.56
CA VAL A 144 -0.61 -10.71 -4.76
C VAL A 144 -1.49 -11.84 -5.27
N ARG A 145 -2.81 -11.62 -5.23
CA ARG A 145 -3.81 -12.55 -5.74
C ARG A 145 -4.12 -12.30 -7.21
N LYS A 146 -4.15 -11.03 -7.62
CA LYS A 146 -4.46 -10.63 -8.99
C LYS A 146 -3.83 -9.29 -9.37
N THR A 147 -3.36 -9.19 -10.61
CA THR A 147 -2.95 -7.92 -11.25
C THR A 147 -3.97 -7.47 -12.29
N VAL A 148 -3.89 -6.21 -12.72
CA VAL A 148 -4.72 -5.71 -13.84
C VAL A 148 -4.37 -6.36 -15.18
N ASN A 149 -3.14 -6.88 -15.32
CA ASN A 149 -2.65 -7.51 -16.55
C ASN A 149 -3.01 -8.99 -16.63
N ASP A 150 -3.46 -9.61 -15.53
CA ASP A 150 -3.85 -11.02 -15.52
C ASP A 150 -5.00 -11.27 -16.52
N GLY A 151 -4.78 -12.25 -17.40
CA GLY A 151 -5.73 -12.65 -18.43
C GLY A 151 -6.62 -13.80 -17.98
N VAL A 152 -7.73 -13.99 -18.70
CA VAL A 152 -8.53 -15.21 -18.59
C VAL A 152 -8.67 -15.81 -19.98
N ILE A 153 -8.20 -17.04 -20.14
CA ILE A 153 -8.40 -17.83 -21.35
C ILE A 153 -9.42 -18.92 -21.08
N GLU A 154 -10.00 -19.47 -22.14
CA GLU A 154 -10.94 -20.58 -22.04
C GLU A 154 -10.38 -21.81 -22.76
N ARG A 155 -10.53 -22.98 -22.14
CA ARG A 155 -10.13 -24.26 -22.72
C ARG A 155 -11.17 -25.33 -22.40
N VAL A 156 -11.37 -26.27 -23.33
CA VAL A 156 -12.20 -27.45 -23.09
C VAL A 156 -11.50 -28.40 -22.11
N ASN A 157 -10.18 -28.58 -22.27
CA ASN A 157 -9.36 -29.46 -21.44
C ASN A 157 -8.24 -28.65 -20.74
N PRO A 158 -8.33 -28.40 -19.42
CA PRO A 158 -7.25 -27.82 -18.63
C PRO A 158 -6.02 -28.73 -18.61
N ARG A 159 -4.83 -28.12 -18.56
CA ARG A 159 -3.54 -28.80 -18.40
C ARG A 159 -3.16 -28.90 -16.91
N PRO A 160 -2.29 -29.85 -16.53
CA PRO A 160 -1.67 -29.83 -15.20
C PRO A 160 -1.03 -28.46 -14.92
N GLY A 161 -1.34 -27.87 -13.77
CA GLY A 161 -0.86 -26.54 -13.38
C GLY A 161 -1.77 -25.37 -13.80
N ASP A 162 -2.80 -25.58 -14.63
CA ASP A 162 -3.74 -24.52 -14.99
C ASP A 162 -4.53 -24.03 -13.77
N LYS A 163 -4.49 -22.72 -13.53
CA LYS A 163 -5.28 -22.06 -12.49
C LYS A 163 -6.72 -21.88 -12.93
N VAL A 164 -7.52 -22.93 -12.79
CA VAL A 164 -8.95 -22.91 -13.12
C VAL A 164 -9.71 -22.01 -12.13
N ILE A 165 -10.33 -20.95 -12.64
CA ILE A 165 -11.08 -19.97 -11.85
C ILE A 165 -12.61 -20.06 -12.05
N GLY A 166 -13.05 -20.98 -12.90
CA GLY A 166 -14.48 -21.24 -13.13
C GLY A 166 -14.73 -22.12 -14.33
N ARG A 167 -16.00 -22.42 -14.56
CA ARG A 167 -16.50 -23.22 -15.67
C ARG A 167 -17.71 -22.52 -16.28
N THR A 168 -17.91 -22.67 -17.58
CA THR A 168 -19.11 -22.23 -18.29
C THR A 168 -19.42 -23.22 -19.40
N PHE A 169 -20.63 -23.15 -19.95
CA PHE A 169 -21.01 -23.95 -21.10
C PHE A 169 -21.11 -23.04 -22.32
N LYS A 170 -20.50 -23.45 -23.42
CA LYS A 170 -20.62 -22.79 -24.71
C LYS A 170 -21.31 -23.73 -25.68
N ARG A 171 -22.28 -23.22 -26.44
CA ARG A 171 -22.84 -23.96 -27.56
C ARG A 171 -21.87 -23.90 -28.72
N ILE A 172 -21.44 -25.06 -29.19
CA ILE A 172 -20.64 -25.23 -30.41
C ILE A 172 -21.41 -26.26 -31.25
N PHE A 173 -21.90 -25.85 -32.42
CA PHE A 173 -22.77 -26.66 -33.28
C PHE A 173 -23.93 -27.31 -32.50
N ASP A 174 -24.71 -26.48 -31.78
CA ASP A 174 -25.85 -26.87 -30.93
C ASP A 174 -25.58 -27.85 -29.79
N THR A 175 -24.34 -28.29 -29.61
CA THR A 175 -23.92 -29.11 -28.48
C THR A 175 -23.38 -28.22 -27.36
N PRO A 176 -23.89 -28.32 -26.11
CA PRO A 176 -23.30 -27.62 -24.97
C PRO A 176 -21.97 -28.26 -24.58
N ILE A 177 -20.87 -27.53 -24.77
CA ILE A 177 -19.53 -27.96 -24.39
C ILE A 177 -19.08 -27.20 -23.14
N GLN A 178 -18.65 -27.94 -22.12
CA GLN A 178 -18.06 -27.34 -20.94
C GLN A 178 -16.69 -26.76 -21.28
N VAL A 179 -16.51 -25.48 -20.98
CA VAL A 179 -15.23 -24.79 -21.08
C VAL A 179 -14.80 -24.27 -19.71
N TYR A 180 -13.53 -24.42 -19.42
CA TYR A 180 -12.89 -23.99 -18.19
C TYR A 180 -12.26 -22.62 -18.41
N ARG A 181 -12.50 -21.72 -17.47
CA ARG A 181 -11.88 -20.39 -17.44
C ARG A 181 -10.59 -20.48 -16.65
N ILE A 182 -9.47 -20.26 -17.31
CA ILE A 182 -8.13 -20.40 -16.75
C ILE A 182 -7.53 -19.01 -16.58
N LEU A 183 -7.04 -18.72 -15.38
CA LEU A 183 -6.31 -17.50 -15.08
C LEU A 183 -4.88 -17.62 -15.63
N VAL A 184 -4.52 -16.70 -16.50
CA VAL A 184 -3.14 -16.53 -16.98
C VAL A 184 -2.54 -15.37 -16.22
N GLU A 185 -1.73 -15.70 -15.21
CA GLU A 185 -1.06 -14.69 -14.40
C GLU A 185 0.04 -13.98 -15.20
N LYS A 186 0.15 -12.67 -14.97
CA LYS A 186 1.22 -11.82 -15.48
C LYS A 186 2.10 -11.34 -14.31
N PRO A 187 3.27 -10.73 -14.60
CA PRO A 187 4.15 -10.24 -13.54
C PRO A 187 3.44 -9.22 -12.66
N ALA A 188 3.78 -9.22 -11.37
CA ALA A 188 3.32 -8.21 -10.42
C ALA A 188 4.37 -7.11 -10.28
N TYR A 189 3.92 -5.86 -10.20
CA TYR A 189 4.76 -4.67 -10.11
C TYR A 189 4.38 -3.82 -8.89
N VAL A 190 5.38 -3.49 -8.08
CA VAL A 190 5.29 -2.53 -6.98
C VAL A 190 6.44 -1.53 -7.15
N ARG A 191 6.16 -0.23 -6.99
CA ARG A 191 7.19 0.81 -7.09
C ARG A 191 7.88 1.06 -5.77
N GLU A 192 7.13 1.24 -4.70
CA GLU A 192 7.69 1.54 -3.39
C GLU A 192 6.68 1.16 -2.31
N VAL A 193 7.17 0.74 -1.14
CA VAL A 193 6.36 0.48 0.04
C VAL A 193 6.94 1.28 1.21
N GLU A 194 6.09 2.05 1.86
CA GLU A 194 6.47 2.85 3.02
C GLU A 194 5.72 2.38 4.26
N LEU A 195 6.41 2.37 5.39
CA LEU A 195 5.90 1.91 6.68
C LEU A 195 6.17 2.97 7.74
N TYR A 196 5.13 3.35 8.48
CA TYR A 196 5.22 4.44 9.46
C TYR A 196 4.58 4.06 10.80
N GLY A 197 5.22 4.50 11.87
CA GLY A 197 4.65 4.60 13.22
C GLY A 197 4.26 6.04 13.57
N LEU A 198 4.04 6.31 14.86
CA LEU A 198 3.90 7.68 15.35
C LEU A 198 5.27 8.25 15.70
N ALA A 199 5.52 9.52 15.39
CA ALA A 199 6.73 10.23 15.79
C ALA A 199 6.89 10.25 17.32
N GLY A 200 8.12 10.12 17.81
CA GLY A 200 8.46 10.24 19.24
C GLY A 200 8.16 9.01 20.11
N ARG A 201 7.86 7.84 19.52
CA ARG A 201 7.70 6.55 20.23
C ARG A 201 8.72 5.50 19.74
N GLU A 202 10.01 5.85 19.75
CA GLU A 202 11.11 5.01 19.28
C GLU A 202 11.73 4.08 20.32
#